data_AF-A0A842WY68-F1
#
_entry.id   AF-A0A842WY68-F1
#
_cell.length_a   1.000
_cell.length_b   1.000
_cell.length_c   1.000
_cell.angle_alpha   90.00
_cell.angle_beta   90.00
_cell.angle_gamma   90.00
#
_symmetry.space_group_name_H-M   'P 1'
#
loop_
_entity.id
_entity.type
_entity.pdbx_description
1 polymer ?
#
loop_
_entity_poly.entity_id
_entity_poly.type
_entity_poly.pdbx_seq_one_letter_code
_entity_poly.pdbx_strand_id
1 'polypeptide(L)'
;MRNSQLGSKPEYYRKLTMPFYDYKCESCGAIQEIMHKMSESPNITCTECGNECTKTLENMNLTTYVKGNGIVNDRAGAKRDMHLYNLQNKDPYSMHRVDGEKDYLENKLRNAGKHQKNTKTFVGSSKKNK
;
A
#
# COMPACT_ATOMS: atom_id res chain seq x y z
N MET A 1 51.24 -21.36 -1.02
CA MET A 1 50.47 -21.10 -2.26
C MET A 1 49.15 -21.83 -2.16
N ARG A 2 48.10 -21.18 -1.62
CA ARG A 2 46.77 -21.79 -1.53
C ARG A 2 45.91 -21.23 -2.65
N ASN A 3 45.62 -22.07 -3.63
CA ASN A 3 44.72 -21.81 -4.74
C ASN A 3 43.37 -21.30 -4.22
N SER A 4 43.14 -19.99 -4.30
CA SER A 4 41.85 -19.35 -4.09
C SER A 4 40.99 -19.48 -5.35
N GLN A 5 40.77 -20.71 -5.81
CA GLN A 5 39.77 -21.00 -6.82
C GLN A 5 38.40 -21.04 -6.16
N LEU A 6 37.93 -19.89 -5.67
CA LEU A 6 36.50 -19.67 -5.51
C LEU A 6 35.96 -19.53 -6.93
N GLY A 7 35.38 -20.61 -7.45
CA GLY A 7 34.75 -20.63 -8.76
C GLY A 7 33.87 -19.40 -8.94
N SER A 8 34.18 -18.60 -9.94
CA SER A 8 33.35 -17.45 -10.31
C SER A 8 31.95 -17.97 -10.56
N LYS A 9 30.98 -17.48 -9.78
CA LYS A 9 29.57 -17.82 -9.99
C LYS A 9 29.25 -17.55 -11.47
N PRO A 10 28.59 -18.49 -12.16
CA PRO A 10 28.32 -18.36 -13.59
C PRO A 10 27.58 -17.06 -13.89
N GLU A 11 27.89 -16.43 -15.03
CA GLU A 11 27.50 -15.06 -15.38
C GLU A 11 25.98 -14.82 -15.32
N TYR A 12 25.17 -15.88 -15.44
CA TYR A 12 23.72 -15.82 -15.30
C TYR A 12 23.25 -15.35 -13.92
N TYR A 13 24.00 -15.60 -12.83
CA TYR A 13 23.60 -15.21 -11.48
C TYR A 13 23.75 -13.69 -11.22
N ARG A 14 24.56 -12.99 -12.03
CA ARG A 14 24.64 -11.51 -12.01
C ARG A 14 23.40 -10.86 -12.62
N LYS A 15 22.71 -11.53 -13.55
CA LYS A 15 21.51 -10.98 -14.23
C LYS A 15 20.29 -10.89 -13.30
N LEU A 16 20.20 -11.71 -12.25
CA LEU A 16 19.06 -11.72 -11.33
C LEU A 16 19.11 -10.61 -10.26
N THR A 17 20.29 -10.03 -10.01
CA THR A 17 20.49 -8.96 -9.01
C THR A 17 20.55 -7.55 -9.61
N MET A 18 20.40 -7.45 -10.93
CA MET A 18 20.53 -6.20 -11.66
C MET A 18 19.14 -5.70 -12.08
N PRO A 19 18.65 -4.59 -11.51
CA PRO A 19 17.35 -4.04 -11.88
C PRO A 19 17.38 -3.50 -13.32
N PHE A 20 16.21 -3.54 -13.96
CA PHE A 20 15.94 -2.82 -15.20
C PHE A 20 15.28 -1.48 -14.88
N TYR A 21 15.61 -0.47 -15.67
CA TYR A 21 15.03 0.87 -15.56
C TYR A 21 14.62 1.39 -16.94
N ASP A 22 13.52 2.12 -16.97
CA ASP A 22 13.02 2.75 -18.19
C ASP A 22 13.67 4.11 -18.39
N TYR A 23 14.08 4.37 -19.63
CA TYR A 23 14.64 5.65 -20.06
C TYR A 23 13.87 6.18 -21.25
N LYS A 24 13.44 7.43 -21.17
CA LYS A 24 12.69 8.13 -22.21
C LYS A 24 13.56 9.17 -22.88
N CYS A 25 13.59 9.16 -24.21
CA CYS A 25 14.26 10.20 -24.97
C CYS A 25 13.41 11.48 -25.02
N GLU A 26 14.04 12.62 -24.77
CA GLU A 26 13.36 13.92 -24.80
C GLU A 26 13.00 14.38 -26.22
N SER A 27 13.71 13.90 -27.24
CA SER A 27 13.53 14.36 -28.62
C SER A 27 12.52 13.52 -29.42
N CYS A 28 12.62 12.20 -29.37
CA CYS A 28 11.74 11.30 -30.13
C CYS A 28 10.65 10.64 -29.26
N GLY A 29 10.77 10.71 -27.92
CA GLY A 29 9.82 10.08 -27.01
C GLY A 29 9.94 8.55 -26.90
N ALA A 30 10.92 7.92 -27.56
CA ALA A 30 11.16 6.49 -27.47
C ALA A 30 11.54 6.09 -26.04
N ILE A 31 11.00 4.95 -25.58
CA ILE A 31 11.26 4.37 -24.27
C ILE A 31 12.13 3.12 -24.46
N GLN A 32 13.21 3.02 -23.70
CA GLN A 32 14.13 1.88 -23.72
C GLN A 32 14.40 1.36 -22.30
N GLU A 33 14.51 0.03 -22.16
CA GLU A 33 14.81 -0.63 -20.90
C GLU A 33 16.31 -0.92 -20.78
N ILE A 34 16.94 -0.45 -19.70
CA ILE A 34 18.38 -0.60 -19.48
C ILE A 34 18.64 -1.24 -18.12
N MET A 35 19.51 -2.24 -18.11
CA MET A 35 19.95 -2.94 -16.91
C MET A 35 21.22 -2.28 -16.35
N HIS A 36 21.18 -1.72 -15.14
CA HIS A 36 22.36 -1.18 -14.47
C HIS A 36 22.20 -1.13 -12.95
N LYS A 37 23.30 -0.86 -12.22
CA LYS A 37 23.26 -0.90 -10.75
C LYS A 37 22.60 0.38 -10.26
N MET A 38 21.90 0.32 -9.14
CA MET A 38 21.33 1.53 -8.54
C MET A 38 22.40 2.58 -8.16
N SER A 39 23.63 2.14 -7.86
CA SER A 39 24.77 3.02 -7.57
C SER A 39 25.47 3.57 -8.81
N GLU A 40 25.09 3.11 -10.00
CA GLU A 40 25.70 3.49 -11.26
C GLU A 40 24.83 4.57 -11.92
N SER A 41 25.47 5.64 -12.40
CA SER A 41 24.83 6.74 -13.12
C SER A 41 25.28 6.73 -14.58
N PRO A 42 24.75 5.83 -15.43
CA PRO A 42 25.14 5.77 -16.83
C PRO A 42 24.57 6.96 -17.61
N ASN A 43 25.38 7.55 -18.48
CA ASN A 43 24.90 8.49 -19.49
C ASN A 43 24.31 7.69 -20.65
N ILE A 44 22.99 7.79 -20.83
CA ILE A 44 22.25 6.96 -21.78
C ILE A 44 21.81 7.81 -22.97
N THR A 45 22.17 7.33 -24.16
CA THR A 45 21.77 7.91 -25.44
C THR A 45 20.64 7.08 -26.06
N CYS A 46 19.79 7.74 -26.84
CA CYS A 46 18.71 7.10 -27.57
C CYS A 46 19.27 6.29 -28.74
N THR A 47 18.81 5.04 -28.89
CA THR A 47 19.16 4.18 -30.03
C THR A 47 18.62 4.69 -31.37
N GLU A 48 17.53 5.47 -31.36
CA GLU A 48 16.90 5.96 -32.59
C GLU A 48 17.44 7.32 -33.06
N CYS A 49 17.63 8.26 -32.14
CA CYS A 49 18.00 9.64 -32.51
C CYS A 49 19.34 10.12 -31.94
N GLY A 50 19.99 9.35 -31.06
CA GLY A 50 21.30 9.66 -30.49
C GLY A 50 21.29 10.72 -29.37
N ASN A 51 20.14 11.32 -29.05
CA ASN A 51 20.03 12.33 -27.99
C ASN A 51 19.97 11.71 -26.59
N GLU A 52 20.18 12.53 -25.57
CA GLU A 52 20.15 12.09 -24.18
C GLU A 52 18.76 11.59 -23.75
N CYS A 53 18.74 10.59 -22.87
CA CYS A 53 17.53 10.03 -22.30
C CYS A 53 17.47 10.27 -20.79
N THR A 54 16.27 10.54 -20.28
CA THR A 54 16.00 10.70 -18.86
C THR A 54 15.32 9.47 -18.28
N LYS A 55 15.59 9.18 -17.02
CA LYS A 55 14.99 8.03 -16.33
C LYS A 55 13.51 8.29 -16.05
N THR A 56 12.64 7.32 -16.34
CA THR A 56 11.19 7.47 -16.24
C THR A 56 10.55 6.20 -15.64
N LEU A 57 9.30 6.29 -15.19
CA LEU A 57 8.52 5.17 -14.60
C LEU A 57 7.17 4.97 -15.35
N GLU A 58 7.10 5.37 -16.62
CA GLU A 58 5.85 5.45 -17.38
C GLU A 58 5.18 4.09 -17.62
N ASN A 59 5.95 3.00 -17.69
CA ASN A 59 5.42 1.65 -17.92
C ASN A 59 5.10 0.90 -16.61
N MET A 60 5.27 1.55 -15.45
CA MET A 60 4.87 0.95 -14.19
C MET A 60 3.37 1.15 -13.97
N ASN A 61 2.63 0.04 -13.87
CA ASN A 61 1.26 0.03 -13.38
C ASN A 61 1.23 0.37 -11.87
N LEU A 62 1.41 1.65 -11.55
CA LEU A 62 1.44 2.16 -10.19
C LEU A 62 0.02 2.36 -9.65
N THR A 63 -0.55 1.28 -9.10
CA THR A 63 -1.78 1.39 -8.31
C THR A 63 -1.44 1.99 -6.94
N THR A 64 -1.66 3.30 -6.78
CA THR A 64 -1.43 3.98 -5.51
C THR A 64 -2.60 3.74 -4.53
N TYR A 65 -2.37 2.91 -3.52
CA TYR A 65 -3.25 2.85 -2.35
C TYR A 65 -2.83 3.95 -1.37
N VAL A 66 -3.48 5.12 -1.44
CA VAL A 66 -3.23 6.21 -0.49
C VAL A 66 -3.76 5.79 0.88
N LYS A 67 -2.87 5.53 1.83
CA LYS A 67 -3.24 5.37 3.25
C LYS A 67 -3.52 6.75 3.85
N GLY A 68 -4.73 7.28 3.62
CA GLY A 68 -5.24 8.47 4.30
C GLY A 68 -6.10 9.39 3.43
N ASN A 69 -7.25 9.77 3.97
CA ASN A 69 -8.17 10.87 3.60
C ASN A 69 -8.58 11.00 2.13
N GLY A 70 -9.19 9.94 1.59
CA GLY A 70 -10.31 10.11 0.65
C GLY A 70 -11.62 10.26 1.45
N ILE A 71 -12.50 11.16 0.99
CA ILE A 71 -13.80 11.60 1.53
C ILE A 71 -14.51 10.60 2.50
N VAL A 72 -14.69 11.06 3.75
CA VAL A 72 -15.52 10.56 4.88
C VAL A 72 -14.91 9.53 5.87
N ASN A 73 -14.36 10.08 6.95
CA ASN A 73 -14.51 9.73 8.38
C ASN A 73 -13.93 8.41 8.98
N ASP A 74 -13.25 8.63 10.12
CA ASP A 74 -12.97 7.71 11.22
C ASP A 74 -12.12 6.47 10.90
N ARG A 75 -10.88 6.46 11.40
CA ARG A 75 -10.04 5.24 11.49
C ARG A 75 -10.76 4.09 12.22
N ALA A 76 -11.71 4.43 13.10
CA ALA A 76 -12.64 3.49 13.73
C ALA A 76 -13.80 3.07 12.80
N GLY A 77 -14.36 4.02 12.02
CA GLY A 77 -15.38 3.82 10.99
C GLY A 77 -14.93 2.88 9.87
N ALA A 78 -13.75 3.14 9.30
CA ALA A 78 -13.19 2.30 8.24
C ALA A 78 -13.02 0.84 8.69
N LYS A 79 -12.59 0.60 9.93
CA LYS A 79 -12.45 -0.77 10.47
C LYS A 79 -13.80 -1.46 10.63
N ARG A 80 -14.82 -0.79 11.18
CA ARG A 80 -16.16 -1.39 11.30
C ARG A 80 -16.78 -1.70 9.95
N ASP A 81 -16.63 -0.81 8.97
CA ASP A 81 -17.25 -0.96 7.65
C ASP A 81 -16.56 -2.08 6.86
N MET A 82 -15.23 -2.22 6.99
CA MET A 82 -14.49 -3.38 6.48
C MET A 82 -14.89 -4.69 7.16
N HIS A 83 -15.08 -4.68 8.49
CA HIS A 83 -15.53 -5.88 9.22
C HIS A 83 -16.96 -6.29 8.82
N LEU A 84 -17.83 -5.31 8.60
CA LEU A 84 -19.20 -5.51 8.11
C LEU A 84 -19.20 -6.13 6.71
N TYR A 85 -18.38 -5.58 5.79
CA TYR A 85 -18.21 -6.12 4.44
C TYR A 85 -17.70 -7.57 4.46
N ASN A 86 -16.71 -7.87 5.31
CA ASN A 86 -16.16 -9.22 5.43
C ASN A 86 -17.21 -10.20 5.99
N LEU A 87 -17.98 -9.79 7.00
CA LEU A 87 -19.06 -10.62 7.57
C LEU A 87 -20.17 -10.94 6.54
N GLN A 88 -20.43 -10.01 5.61
CA GLN A 88 -21.47 -10.19 4.58
C GLN A 88 -20.98 -10.99 3.37
N ASN A 89 -19.77 -10.71 2.88
CA ASN A 89 -19.30 -11.15 1.56
C ASN A 89 -18.14 -12.15 1.60
N LYS A 90 -17.30 -12.13 2.65
CA LYS A 90 -16.04 -12.89 2.72
C LYS A 90 -15.85 -13.55 4.07
N ASP A 91 -16.92 -14.11 4.63
CA ASP A 91 -16.88 -14.70 5.96
C ASP A 91 -16.38 -16.15 5.90
N PRO A 92 -15.14 -16.42 6.37
CA PRO A 92 -14.59 -17.78 6.34
C PRO A 92 -15.29 -18.73 7.32
N TYR A 93 -16.10 -18.21 8.25
CA TYR A 93 -16.78 -18.98 9.28
C TYR A 93 -18.29 -19.10 9.05
N SER A 94 -18.81 -18.69 7.90
CA SER A 94 -20.25 -18.70 7.59
C SER A 94 -20.91 -20.06 7.83
N MET A 95 -20.22 -21.16 7.50
CA MET A 95 -20.71 -22.53 7.66
C MET A 95 -20.82 -22.98 9.13
N HIS A 96 -20.11 -22.31 10.04
CA HIS A 96 -20.02 -22.65 11.46
C HIS A 96 -20.84 -21.71 12.35
N ARG A 97 -21.50 -20.70 11.79
CA ARG A 97 -22.33 -19.79 12.57
C ARG A 97 -23.65 -20.44 12.94
N VAL A 98 -24.11 -20.12 14.13
CA VAL A 98 -25.45 -20.47 14.58
C VAL A 98 -26.47 -19.54 13.91
N ASP A 99 -27.67 -20.05 13.64
CA ASP A 99 -28.76 -19.26 13.07
C ASP A 99 -29.03 -18.01 13.92
N GLY A 100 -29.06 -16.84 13.27
CA GLY A 100 -29.23 -15.53 13.91
C GLY A 100 -27.95 -14.89 14.50
N GLU A 101 -26.82 -15.61 14.56
CA GLU A 101 -25.55 -15.05 15.03
C GLU A 101 -25.03 -13.94 14.11
N LYS A 102 -25.22 -14.12 12.79
CA LYS A 102 -24.83 -13.13 11.78
C LYS A 102 -25.53 -11.79 12.01
N ASP A 103 -26.83 -11.82 12.27
CA ASP A 103 -27.66 -10.62 12.48
C ASP A 103 -27.26 -9.89 13.77
N TYR A 104 -26.95 -10.63 14.83
CA TYR A 104 -26.42 -10.08 16.07
C TYR A 104 -25.08 -9.36 15.86
N LEU A 105 -24.16 -9.99 15.12
CA LEU A 105 -22.84 -9.42 14.82
C LEU A 105 -22.95 -8.19 13.92
N GLU A 106 -23.87 -8.21 12.96
CA GLU A 106 -24.14 -7.07 12.10
C GLU A 106 -24.60 -5.86 12.92
N ASN A 107 -25.57 -6.07 13.82
CA ASN A 107 -26.06 -5.02 14.73
C ASN A 107 -24.98 -4.53 15.68
N LYS A 108 -24.13 -5.42 16.20
CA LYS A 108 -22.99 -5.07 17.06
C LYS A 108 -22.00 -4.17 16.33
N LEU A 109 -21.64 -4.50 15.08
CA LEU A 109 -20.71 -3.72 14.25
C LEU A 109 -21.29 -2.35 13.88
N ARG A 110 -22.58 -2.28 13.52
CA ARG A 110 -23.29 -1.02 13.23
C ARG A 110 -23.38 -0.08 14.42
N ASN A 111 -23.38 -0.62 15.65
CA ASN A 111 -23.43 0.14 16.89
C ASN A 111 -22.06 0.45 17.49
N ALA A 112 -20.99 -0.21 17.02
CA ALA A 112 -19.62 0.05 17.46
C ALA A 112 -19.18 1.47 17.02
N GLY A 113 -18.75 2.29 17.98
CA GLY A 113 -18.24 3.64 17.72
C GLY A 113 -19.28 4.76 17.75
N LYS A 114 -20.56 4.46 18.04
CA LYS A 114 -21.55 5.52 18.35
C LYS A 114 -21.18 6.18 19.69
N HIS A 115 -20.80 7.46 19.66
CA HIS A 115 -20.56 8.27 20.85
C HIS A 115 -21.82 8.24 21.74
N GLN A 116 -21.69 7.80 22.99
CA GLN A 116 -22.79 7.94 23.95
C GLN A 116 -22.91 9.43 24.28
N LYS A 117 -24.03 10.06 23.89
CA LYS A 117 -24.29 11.48 24.17
C LYS A 117 -24.50 11.78 25.67
N ASN A 118 -24.60 10.73 26.49
CA ASN A 118 -24.93 10.82 27.90
C ASN A 118 -23.75 10.44 28.81
N THR A 119 -22.55 10.98 28.57
CA THR A 119 -21.58 11.12 29.66
C THR A 119 -22.04 12.28 30.52
N LYS A 120 -22.46 11.99 31.76
CA LYS A 120 -22.96 12.98 32.73
C LYS A 120 -21.98 14.16 32.82
N THR A 121 -22.35 15.33 32.29
CA THR A 121 -21.64 16.56 32.63
C THR A 121 -21.85 16.81 34.13
N PHE A 122 -20.77 16.97 34.88
CA PHE A 122 -20.83 17.36 36.29
C PHE A 122 -21.47 18.74 36.39
N VAL A 123 -22.75 18.81 36.72
CA VAL A 123 -23.41 20.05 37.12
C VAL A 123 -22.91 20.35 38.52
N GLY A 124 -22.03 21.37 38.64
CA GLY A 124 -21.43 21.76 39.91
C GLY A 124 -22.49 21.95 40.99
N SER A 125 -22.24 21.35 42.16
CA SER A 125 -23.13 21.45 43.32
C SER A 125 -23.38 22.92 43.66
N SER A 126 -24.62 23.39 43.50
CA SER A 126 -25.05 24.73 43.90
C SER A 126 -24.70 24.94 45.38
N LYS A 127 -23.85 25.92 45.69
CA LYS A 127 -23.47 26.25 47.06
C LYS A 127 -24.75 26.61 47.83
N LYS A 128 -25.06 25.86 48.90
CA LYS A 128 -26.06 26.30 49.89
C LYS A 128 -25.47 27.49 50.65
N ASN A 129 -26.08 28.67 50.45
CA ASN A 129 -25.83 29.84 51.30
C ASN A 129 -26.18 29.48 52.75
N LYS A 130 -25.30 29.85 53.68
CA LYS A 130 -25.52 29.81 55.12
C LYS A 130 -25.39 31.24 55.65
#